data_AF-A0A2E1P337-F1
#
_entry.id   AF-A0A2E1P337-F1
#
_cell.length_a   1.000
_cell.length_b   1.000
_cell.length_c   1.000
_cell.angle_alpha   90.00
_cell.angle_beta   90.00
_cell.angle_gamma   90.00
#
_symmetry.space_group_name_H-M   'P 1'
#
loop_
_entity.id
_entity.type
_entity.pdbx_description
1 polymer ?
#
loop_
_entity_poly.entity_id
_entity_poly.type
_entity_poly.pdbx_seq_one_letter_code
_entity_poly.pdbx_strand_id
1 'polypeptide(L)' 'MADPTTYVFDADGLILGRLASASADLLLKAAREDRDDKVIIVNAEKAIISGSRQSVLDNYH' A
#
# COMPACT_ATOMS: atom_id res chain seq x y z
N MET A 1 -11.84 -20.60 12.18
CA MET A 1 -11.66 -19.26 11.60
C MET A 1 -10.21 -18.89 11.86
N ALA A 2 -9.46 -18.44 10.85
CA ALA A 2 -8.09 -17.99 11.06
C ALA A 2 -8.12 -16.58 11.69
N ASP A 3 -7.20 -16.31 12.61
CA ASP A 3 -7.16 -15.02 13.29
C ASP A 3 -6.84 -13.88 12.32
N PRO A 4 -7.47 -12.70 12.49
CA PRO A 4 -7.19 -11.53 11.65
C PRO A 4 -5.72 -11.10 11.82
N THR A 5 -5.05 -10.84 10.71
CA THR A 5 -3.65 -10.40 10.69
C THR A 5 -3.57 -8.90 10.41
N THR A 6 -2.75 -8.20 11.20
CA THR A 6 -2.41 -6.79 10.92
C THR A 6 -1.03 -6.73 10.28
N TYR A 7 -0.97 -6.28 9.03
CA TYR A 7 0.26 -6.03 8.30
C TYR A 7 0.69 -4.58 8.49
N VAL A 8 1.94 -4.35 8.88
CA VAL A 8 2.53 -3.01 9.01
C VAL A 8 3.64 -2.86 7.98
N PHE A 9 3.51 -1.88 7.09
CA PHE A 9 4.51 -1.56 6.07
C PHE A 9 5.16 -0.21 6.37
N ASP A 10 6.48 -0.19 6.44
CA ASP A 10 7.27 1.05 6.34
C ASP A 10 7.41 1.43 4.86
N ALA A 11 6.93 2.61 4.49
CA ALA A 11 6.94 3.05 3.09
C ALA A 11 8.29 3.61 2.62
N ASP A 12 9.28 3.74 3.51
CA ASP A 12 10.62 4.24 3.16
C ASP A 12 11.26 3.38 2.06
N GLY A 13 11.53 4.01 0.91
CA GLY A 13 12.10 3.33 -0.26
C GLY A 13 11.13 2.47 -1.07
N LEU A 14 9.86 2.33 -0.65
CA LEU A 14 8.86 1.57 -1.39
C LEU A 14 8.23 2.42 -2.49
N ILE A 15 7.97 1.79 -3.64
CA ILE A 15 7.27 2.46 -4.75
C ILE A 15 5.78 2.53 -4.42
N LEU A 16 5.22 3.75 -4.33
CA LEU A 16 3.84 4.03 -3.93
C LEU A 16 2.82 3.15 -4.66
N GLY A 17 2.87 3.12 -5.99
CA GLY A 17 1.94 2.34 -6.80
C GLY A 17 2.02 0.83 -6.55
N ARG A 18 3.24 0.31 -6.31
CA ARG A 18 3.44 -1.12 -6.03
C ARG A 18 2.96 -1.49 -4.64
N LEU A 19 3.24 -0.65 -3.65
CA LEU A 19 2.75 -0.81 -2.28
C LEU A 19 1.21 -0.79 -2.24
N ALA A 20 0.59 0.13 -2.99
CA ALA A 20 -0.87 0.20 -3.11
C ALA A 20 -1.47 -1.08 -3.70
N SER A 21 -0.93 -1.57 -4.83
CA SER A 21 -1.42 -2.81 -5.45
C SER A 21 -1.25 -4.03 -4.54
N ALA A 22 -0.10 -4.17 -3.88
CA ALA A 22 0.14 -5.29 -2.97
C ALA A 22 -0.79 -5.23 -1.74
N SER A 23 -1.00 -4.05 -1.17
CA SER A 23 -1.90 -3.84 -0.03
C SER A 23 -3.35 -4.18 -0.39
N ALA A 24 -3.80 -3.76 -1.58
CA ALA A 24 -5.13 -4.08 -2.09
C ALA A 24 -5.32 -5.59 -2.30
N ASP A 25 -4.34 -6.28 -2.88
CA ASP A 25 -4.39 -7.73 -3.08
C ASP A 25 -4.51 -8.51 -1.76
N LEU A 26 -3.76 -8.11 -0.72
CA LEU A 26 -3.87 -8.68 0.62
C LEU A 26 -5.29 -8.56 1.19
N LEU A 27 -5.83 -7.34 1.18
CA LEU A 27 -7.16 -7.06 1.74
C LEU A 27 -8.27 -7.77 0.95
N LEU A 28 -8.16 -7.84 -0.37
CA LEU A 28 -9.12 -8.55 -1.22
C LEU A 28 -9.11 -10.07 -0.95
N LYS A 29 -7.94 -10.67 -0.74
CA LYS A 29 -7.82 -12.09 -0.39
C LYS A 29 -8.41 -12.37 1.00
N ALA A 30 -8.11 -11.52 1.98
CA ALA A 30 -8.68 -11.64 3.31
C ALA A 30 -10.21 -11.53 3.30
N ALA A 31 -10.76 -10.56 2.57
CA ALA A 31 -12.20 -10.41 2.42
C ALA A 31 -12.87 -11.64 1.77
N ARG A 32 -12.22 -12.27 0.78
CA ARG A 32 -12.72 -13.52 0.16
C ARG A 32 -12.73 -14.71 1.12
N GLU A 33 -11.88 -14.67 2.14
CA GLU A 33 -11.73 -15.70 3.16
C GLU A 33 -12.51 -15.38 4.45
N ASP A 34 -13.33 -14.32 4.44
CA ASP A 34 -14.08 -13.81 5.60
C ASP A 34 -13.17 -13.47 6.80
N ARG A 35 -11.97 -12.92 6.50
CA ARG A 35 -10.98 -12.49 7.49
C ARG A 35 -10.88 -10.96 7.55
N ASP A 36 -10.91 -10.41 8.76
CA ASP A 36 -10.77 -8.96 9.04
C ASP A 36 -9.28 -8.53 9.09
N ASP A 37 -8.53 -8.82 8.03
CA ASP A 37 -7.13 -8.37 7.95
C ASP A 37 -7.04 -6.86 7.79
N LYS A 38 -5.96 -6.29 8.33
CA LYS A 38 -5.71 -4.85 8.33
C LYS A 38 -4.35 -4.56 7.75
N VAL A 39 -4.25 -3.45 7.03
CA VAL A 39 -2.99 -2.92 6.52
C VAL A 39 -2.77 -1.53 7.11
N ILE A 40 -1.61 -1.34 7.74
CA ILE A 40 -1.15 -0.06 8.27
C ILE A 40 0.11 0.32 7.51
N ILE A 41 0.14 1.51 6.93
CA ILE A 41 1.32 2.05 6.23
C ILE A 41 1.86 3.22 7.06
N VAL A 42 3.14 3.17 7.40
CA VAL A 42 3.85 4.21 8.17
C VAL A 42 4.92 4.88 7.29
N ASN A 43 5.37 6.08 7.68
CA ASN A 43 6.34 6.90 6.94
C ASN A 43 5.95 7.15 5.47
N ALA A 44 4.66 7.35 5.20
CA ALA A 44 4.11 7.46 3.84
C ALA A 44 4.72 8.64 3.05
N GLU A 45 5.20 9.68 3.73
CA GLU A 45 5.91 10.82 3.14
C GLU A 45 7.24 10.43 2.47
N LYS A 46 7.77 9.24 2.78
CA LYS A 46 9.02 8.72 2.20
C LYS A 46 8.80 7.74 1.05
N ALA A 47 7.55 7.45 0.68
CA ALA A 47 7.24 6.59 -0.45
C ALA A 47 7.76 7.20 -1.76
N ILE A 48 8.28 6.35 -2.65
CA ILE A 48 8.84 6.76 -3.94
C ILE A 48 7.75 6.73 -5.01
N ILE A 49 7.58 7.83 -5.74
CA ILE A 49 6.81 7.85 -7.00
C ILE A 49 7.80 7.76 -8.16
N SER A 50 7.65 6.75 -9.01
CA SER A 50 8.50 6.59 -10.19
C SER A 50 8.10 7.56 -11.30
N GLY A 51 9.08 8.14 -11.98
CA GLY A 51 8.87 9.09 -13.08
C GLY A 51 9.71 10.34 -12.91
N SER A 52 9.71 11.22 -13.91
CA SER A 52 10.32 12.55 -13.75
C SER A 52 9.46 13.38 -12.81
N ARG A 53 10.08 14.23 -11.99
CA ARG A 53 9.37 15.11 -11.04
C ARG A 53 8.27 15.93 -11.73
N GLN A 54 8.55 16.49 -12.90
CA GLN A 54 7.59 17.29 -13.66
C GLN A 54 6.37 16.44 -14.04
N SER A 55 6.59 15.29 -14.66
CA SER A 55 5.50 14.41 -15.10
C SER A 55 4.66 13.91 -13.92
N VAL A 56 5.27 13.64 -12.77
CA VAL A 56 4.51 13.29 -11.56
C VAL A 56 3.61 14.45 -11.16
N LEU A 57 4.17 15.65 -10.99
CA LEU A 57 3.41 16.82 -10.54
C LEU A 57 2.27 17.18 -11.50
N ASP A 58 2.47 17.06 -12.81
CA ASP A 58 1.43 17.31 -13.82
C ASP A 58 0.16 16.46 -13.63
N ASN A 59 0.26 15.31 -12.95
CA ASN A 59 -0.88 14.44 -12.65
C ASN A 59 -1.65 14.80 -11.35
N TYR A 60 -1.18 15.78 -10.57
CA TYR A 60 -1.77 16.17 -9.27
C TYR A 60 -2.27 17.61 -9.23
N HIS A 61 -2.28 18.32 -10.36
CA HIS A 61 -2.75 19.70 -10.49
C HIS A 61 -4.26 19.81 -10.70
#